data_AF-A0A2E5WQ82-F1
#
_entry.id   AF-A0A2E5WQ82-F1
#
_cell.length_a   1.000
_cell.length_b   1.000
_cell.length_c   1.000
_cell.angle_alpha   90.00
_cell.angle_beta   90.00
_cell.angle_gamma   90.00
#
_symmetry.space_group_name_H-M   'P 1'
#
loop_
_entity.id
_entity.type
_entity.pdbx_description
1 polymer ?
#
loop_
_entity_poly.entity_id
_entity_poly.type
_entity_poly.pdbx_seq_one_letter_code
_entity_poly.pdbx_strand_id
1 'polypeptide(L)'
;MAMSLNIEGFANDDAAVRKLAGEVRTAYSAGQNDKALKLAAKLVETAPKDPLTHMLRGKLHSALRMHAKAVQDFTKVIAMKPPQGILADAYQERGESHFKLAKAKESVADFDEYLKLNPRRDPHHWMRGISYYYTKEFKKGYEQFERHQTVNTNDVENAVWHFLCLARAKGIAEAKKKLIPIVGDGRIPMMEVHALFAGKSTPEKVLAKAKADGAKGPQLERQLFYGHLYLGIWYEATGDLKLRDKYIGLAAAVADNHGYMGDVARVHAVLNKVKIPKTEQPKEQ
;
A
#
# COMPACT_ATOMS: atom_id res chain seq x y z
N MET A 1 2.66 5.21 -7.85
CA MET A 1 3.47 6.43 -7.75
C MET A 1 4.75 6.07 -7.02
N ALA A 2 5.92 6.37 -7.59
CA ALA A 2 7.16 6.33 -6.82
C ALA A 2 7.06 7.36 -5.69
N MET A 3 7.53 7.00 -4.50
CA MET A 3 7.55 7.89 -3.35
C MET A 3 8.45 9.08 -3.69
N SER A 4 7.88 10.29 -3.75
CA SER A 4 8.65 11.47 -4.09
C SER A 4 9.47 11.92 -2.88
N LEU A 5 10.79 11.97 -3.03
CA LEU A 5 11.70 12.59 -2.06
C LEU A 5 11.76 14.12 -2.19
N ASN A 6 10.94 14.73 -3.07
CA ASN A 6 10.89 16.18 -3.21
C ASN A 6 10.19 16.79 -1.99
N ILE A 7 10.98 17.45 -1.15
CA ILE A 7 10.55 18.22 0.01
C ILE A 7 11.08 19.63 -0.17
N GLU A 8 10.20 20.62 -0.06
CA GLU A 8 10.51 22.05 -0.17
C GLU A 8 10.23 22.74 1.17
N GLY A 9 10.73 23.97 1.34
CA GLY A 9 10.41 24.79 2.51
C GLY A 9 11.21 24.50 3.79
N PHE A 10 12.44 23.98 3.68
CA PHE A 10 13.38 23.82 4.80
C PHE A 10 13.42 25.07 5.68
N ALA A 11 13.26 24.89 6.99
CA ALA A 11 13.03 25.96 7.96
C ALA A 11 14.24 26.90 8.09
N ASN A 12 15.42 26.41 7.75
CA ASN A 12 16.60 27.23 7.56
C ASN A 12 16.77 27.49 6.06
N ASP A 13 16.89 28.76 5.68
CA ASP A 13 17.37 29.23 4.37
C ASP A 13 18.86 28.86 4.13
N ASP A 14 19.34 27.77 4.74
CA ASP A 14 20.70 27.29 4.63
C ASP A 14 20.89 26.57 3.30
N ALA A 15 21.64 27.22 2.40
CA ALA A 15 22.02 26.68 1.11
C ALA A 15 22.71 25.30 1.24
N ALA A 16 23.41 25.03 2.35
CA ALA A 16 24.03 23.73 2.61
C ALA A 16 23.00 22.63 2.86
N VAL A 17 21.92 22.91 3.60
CA VAL A 17 20.82 21.96 3.85
C VAL A 17 20.10 21.63 2.54
N ARG A 18 19.78 22.64 1.72
CA ARG A 18 19.15 22.44 0.40
C ARG A 18 20.04 21.64 -0.54
N LYS A 19 21.34 21.94 -0.55
CA LYS A 19 22.33 21.20 -1.34
C LYS A 19 22.40 19.74 -0.91
N LEU A 20 22.55 19.46 0.38
CA LEU A 20 22.57 18.10 0.92
C LEU A 20 21.27 17.34 0.60
N ALA A 21 20.10 17.97 0.75
CA ALA A 21 18.82 17.37 0.38
C ALA A 21 18.74 17.07 -1.14
N GLY A 22 19.32 17.91 -1.99
CA GLY A 22 19.51 17.64 -3.41
C GLY A 22 20.41 16.44 -3.67
N GLU A 23 21.56 16.36 -3.00
CA GLU A 23 22.51 15.25 -3.12
C GLU A 23 21.91 13.91 -2.68
N VAL A 24 21.09 13.89 -1.62
CA VAL A 24 20.35 12.68 -1.21
C VAL A 24 19.45 12.19 -2.35
N ARG A 25 18.66 13.10 -2.93
CA ARG A 25 17.74 12.77 -4.03
C ARG A 25 18.49 12.25 -5.24
N THR A 26 19.57 12.93 -5.65
CA THR A 26 20.40 12.50 -6.78
C THR A 26 21.03 11.13 -6.53
N ALA A 27 21.57 10.89 -5.33
CA ALA A 27 22.16 9.59 -4.98
C ALA A 27 21.11 8.46 -5.02
N TYR A 28 19.91 8.71 -4.48
CA TYR A 28 18.82 7.72 -4.50
C TYR A 28 18.35 7.43 -5.93
N SER A 29 18.12 8.47 -6.74
CA SER A 29 17.73 8.30 -8.16
C SER A 29 18.79 7.58 -9.00
N ALA A 30 20.07 7.67 -8.61
CA ALA A 30 21.17 6.95 -9.24
C ALA A 30 21.36 5.51 -8.70
N GLY A 31 20.47 5.02 -7.81
CA GLY A 31 20.58 3.70 -7.18
C GLY A 31 21.68 3.59 -6.12
N GLN A 32 22.35 4.70 -5.77
CA GLN A 32 23.44 4.75 -4.79
C GLN A 32 22.88 4.79 -3.35
N ASN A 33 22.15 3.74 -2.96
CA ASN A 33 21.36 3.69 -1.73
C ASN A 33 22.18 3.96 -0.46
N ASP A 34 23.36 3.36 -0.34
CA ASP A 34 24.24 3.57 0.83
C ASP A 34 24.74 5.01 0.93
N LYS A 35 25.05 5.62 -0.22
CA LYS A 35 25.44 7.03 -0.29
C LYS A 35 24.28 7.93 0.09
N ALA A 36 23.07 7.66 -0.42
CA ALA A 36 21.86 8.40 -0.07
C ALA A 36 21.58 8.35 1.43
N LEU A 37 21.72 7.17 2.07
CA LEU A 37 21.53 7.01 3.51
C LEU A 37 22.57 7.80 4.32
N LYS A 38 23.86 7.75 3.93
CA LYS A 38 24.93 8.54 4.58
C LYS A 38 24.68 10.04 4.46
N LEU A 39 24.29 10.51 3.27
CA LEU A 39 23.95 11.91 3.04
C LEU A 39 22.71 12.34 3.85
N ALA A 40 21.68 11.48 3.95
CA ALA A 40 20.49 11.77 4.74
C ALA A 40 20.78 11.80 6.25
N ALA A 41 21.70 10.97 6.74
CA ALA A 41 22.17 11.04 8.12
C ALA A 41 22.87 12.38 8.39
N LYS A 42 23.81 12.78 7.51
CA LYS A 42 24.50 14.07 7.58
C LYS A 42 23.53 15.26 7.50
N LEU A 43 22.49 15.15 6.67
CA LEU A 43 21.45 16.19 6.55
C LEU A 43 20.73 16.40 7.88
N VAL A 44 20.35 15.32 8.57
CA VAL A 44 19.74 15.38 9.90
C VAL A 44 20.71 15.92 10.95
N GLU A 45 22.00 15.58 10.90
CA GLU A 45 23.02 16.14 11.80
C GLU A 45 23.21 17.65 11.59
N THR A 46 23.09 18.12 10.34
CA THR A 46 23.27 19.53 9.97
C THR A 46 22.14 20.41 10.50
N ALA A 47 20.89 19.93 10.43
CA ALA A 47 19.72 20.65 10.94
C ALA A 47 18.78 19.70 11.71
N PRO A 48 19.15 19.28 12.93
CA PRO A 48 18.44 18.23 13.68
C PRO A 48 17.08 18.68 14.22
N LYS A 49 16.84 19.99 14.29
CA LYS A 49 15.57 20.59 14.74
C LYS A 49 14.66 20.97 13.56
N ASP A 50 15.12 20.82 12.32
CA ASP A 50 14.28 21.04 11.15
C ASP A 50 13.47 19.75 10.87
N PRO A 51 12.13 19.77 10.96
CA PRO A 51 11.29 18.60 10.69
C PRO A 51 11.48 18.03 9.28
N LEU A 52 11.87 18.85 8.32
CA LEU A 52 12.00 18.42 6.92
C LEU A 52 13.25 17.55 6.68
N THR A 53 14.29 17.65 7.52
CA THR A 53 15.45 16.76 7.42
C THR A 53 15.09 15.34 7.85
N HIS A 54 14.34 15.19 8.96
CA HIS A 54 13.82 13.90 9.41
C HIS A 54 12.77 13.37 8.44
N MET A 55 11.88 14.23 7.91
CA MET A 55 10.91 13.85 6.89
C MET A 55 11.61 13.22 5.67
N LEU A 56 12.66 13.86 5.15
CA LEU A 56 13.39 13.38 3.98
C LEU A 56 14.04 12.01 4.26
N ARG A 57 14.70 11.86 5.41
CA ARG A 57 15.31 10.58 5.79
C ARG A 57 14.25 9.49 6.02
N GLY A 58 13.12 9.84 6.62
CA GLY A 58 12.00 8.93 6.82
C GLY A 58 11.41 8.42 5.50
N LYS A 59 11.21 9.31 4.52
CA LYS A 59 10.77 8.92 3.17
C LYS A 59 11.80 8.04 2.48
N LEU A 60 13.10 8.35 2.58
CA LEU A 60 14.17 7.49 2.06
C LEU A 60 14.15 6.10 2.71
N HIS A 61 14.04 6.03 4.04
CA HIS A 61 13.91 4.76 4.77
C HIS A 61 12.69 3.97 4.29
N SER A 62 11.54 4.61 4.11
CA SER A 62 10.33 3.95 3.61
C SER A 62 10.51 3.42 2.19
N ALA A 63 11.12 4.22 1.30
CA ALA A 63 11.41 3.85 -0.07
C ALA A 63 12.42 2.68 -0.18
N LEU A 64 13.34 2.57 0.78
CA LEU A 64 14.27 1.45 0.94
C LEU A 64 13.71 0.31 1.80
N ARG A 65 12.40 0.29 2.05
CA ARG A 65 11.68 -0.71 2.86
C ARG A 65 12.15 -0.83 4.32
N MET A 66 12.92 0.13 4.82
CA MET A 66 13.33 0.25 6.22
C MET A 66 12.20 0.88 7.06
N HIS A 67 10.99 0.32 7.01
CA HIS A 67 9.78 0.93 7.58
C HIS A 67 9.88 1.20 9.09
N ALA A 68 10.59 0.37 9.86
CA ALA A 68 10.82 0.62 11.28
C ALA A 68 11.64 1.89 11.54
N LYS A 69 12.66 2.16 10.70
CA LYS A 69 13.44 3.40 10.77
C LYS A 69 12.63 4.60 10.26
N ALA A 70 11.81 4.40 9.23
CA ALA A 70 10.90 5.42 8.73
C ALA A 70 9.92 5.88 9.83
N VAL A 71 9.31 4.94 10.56
CA VAL A 71 8.44 5.26 11.71
C VAL A 71 9.16 6.09 12.77
N GLN A 72 10.44 5.80 13.07
CA GLN A 72 11.22 6.58 14.04
C GLN A 72 11.41 8.02 13.56
N ASP A 73 11.74 8.22 12.29
CA ASP A 73 11.92 9.56 11.70
C ASP A 73 10.61 10.36 11.69
N PHE A 74 9.51 9.77 11.22
CA PHE A 74 8.21 10.46 11.21
C PHE A 74 7.69 10.76 12.61
N THR A 75 8.00 9.90 13.60
CA THR A 75 7.67 10.17 15.00
C THR A 75 8.43 11.39 15.53
N LYS A 76 9.69 11.59 15.14
CA LYS A 76 10.44 12.81 15.47
C LYS A 76 9.81 14.03 14.81
N VAL A 77 9.39 13.94 13.55
CA VAL A 77 8.67 15.03 12.87
C VAL A 77 7.41 15.42 13.63
N ILE A 78 6.56 14.45 13.98
CA ILE A 78 5.31 14.71 14.72
C ILE A 78 5.59 15.34 16.09
N ALA A 79 6.62 14.88 16.80
CA ALA A 79 7.02 15.43 18.11
C ALA A 79 7.46 16.91 18.05
N MET A 80 7.97 17.37 16.90
CA MET A 80 8.35 18.77 16.68
C MET A 80 7.16 19.71 16.46
N LYS A 81 5.93 19.18 16.30
CA LYS A 81 4.70 19.94 16.03
C LYS A 81 4.87 20.96 14.88
N PRO A 82 5.28 20.50 13.68
CA PRO A 82 5.50 21.37 12.53
C PRO A 82 4.17 21.96 12.03
N PRO A 83 4.21 22.92 11.09
CA PRO A 83 3.03 23.41 10.40
C PRO A 83 2.13 22.27 9.88
N GLN A 84 0.82 22.52 9.86
CA GLN A 84 -0.22 21.52 9.59
C GLN A 84 0.05 20.64 8.36
N GLY A 85 0.54 21.22 7.26
CA GLY A 85 0.84 20.45 6.04
C GLY A 85 1.90 19.36 6.27
N ILE A 86 3.01 19.72 6.90
CA ILE A 86 4.11 18.79 7.23
C ILE A 86 3.64 17.77 8.27
N LEU A 87 2.86 18.21 9.26
CA LEU A 87 2.32 17.33 10.30
C LEU A 87 1.40 16.27 9.71
N ALA A 88 0.51 16.67 8.80
CA ALA A 88 -0.38 15.75 8.12
C ALA A 88 0.40 14.74 7.25
N ASP A 89 1.36 15.20 6.46
CA ASP A 89 2.22 14.30 5.69
C ASP A 89 2.96 13.31 6.59
N ALA A 90 3.43 13.73 7.77
CA ALA A 90 4.10 12.83 8.71
C ALA A 90 3.17 11.72 9.21
N TYR A 91 1.91 12.05 9.52
CA TYR A 91 0.90 11.05 9.89
C TYR A 91 0.59 10.10 8.73
N GLN A 92 0.40 10.61 7.51
CA GLN A 92 0.17 9.78 6.33
C GLN A 92 1.30 8.76 6.13
N GLU A 93 2.55 9.24 6.13
CA GLU A 93 3.73 8.43 5.84
C GLU A 93 4.04 7.42 6.96
N ARG A 94 3.78 7.80 8.21
CA ARG A 94 3.92 6.91 9.37
C ARG A 94 2.82 5.85 9.39
N GLY A 95 1.58 6.20 9.05
CA GLY A 95 0.46 5.27 8.94
C GLY A 95 0.72 4.19 7.89
N GLU A 96 1.18 4.59 6.70
CA GLU A 96 1.61 3.64 5.67
C GLU A 96 2.76 2.73 6.14
N SER A 97 3.74 3.30 6.85
CA SER A 97 4.87 2.52 7.37
C SER A 97 4.44 1.52 8.45
N HIS A 98 3.49 1.91 9.33
CA HIS A 98 2.87 1.01 10.29
C HIS A 98 2.10 -0.12 9.60
N PHE A 99 1.32 0.19 8.57
CA PHE A 99 0.63 -0.83 7.78
C PHE A 99 1.62 -1.85 7.19
N LYS A 100 2.70 -1.36 6.55
CA LYS A 100 3.76 -2.20 5.95
C LYS A 100 4.52 -3.05 6.97
N LEU A 101 4.47 -2.68 8.26
CA LEU A 101 4.97 -3.46 9.40
C LEU A 101 3.92 -4.41 10.01
N ALA A 102 2.77 -4.60 9.35
CA ALA A 102 1.63 -5.35 9.85
C ALA A 102 1.03 -4.79 11.17
N LYS A 103 1.23 -3.50 11.44
CA LYS A 103 0.73 -2.76 12.61
C LYS A 103 -0.52 -1.96 12.25
N ALA A 104 -1.61 -2.68 11.94
CA ALA A 104 -2.83 -2.09 11.40
C ALA A 104 -3.54 -1.12 12.37
N LYS A 105 -3.46 -1.35 13.69
CA LYS A 105 -4.07 -0.46 14.69
C LYS A 105 -3.39 0.91 14.70
N GLU A 106 -2.07 0.91 14.69
CA GLU A 106 -1.25 2.12 14.63
C GLU A 106 -1.44 2.84 13.28
N SER A 107 -1.56 2.08 12.18
CA SER A 107 -1.90 2.62 10.86
C SER A 107 -3.24 3.38 10.86
N VAL A 108 -4.31 2.78 11.41
CA VAL A 108 -5.61 3.44 11.54
C VAL A 108 -5.50 4.74 12.35
N ALA A 109 -4.80 4.71 13.49
CA ALA A 109 -4.65 5.89 14.34
C ALA A 109 -3.97 7.05 13.62
N ASP A 110 -2.90 6.76 12.87
CA ASP A 110 -2.20 7.78 12.08
C ASP A 110 -3.04 8.31 10.91
N PHE A 111 -3.77 7.42 10.22
CA PHE A 111 -4.70 7.83 9.16
C PHE A 111 -5.88 8.67 9.69
N ASP A 112 -6.36 8.39 10.90
CA ASP A 112 -7.38 9.20 11.57
C ASP A 112 -6.86 10.62 11.85
N GLU A 113 -5.63 10.76 12.33
CA GLU A 113 -5.00 12.09 12.52
C GLU A 113 -4.77 12.82 11.20
N TYR A 114 -4.32 12.12 10.14
CA TYR A 114 -4.18 12.69 8.80
C TYR A 114 -5.52 13.27 8.30
N LEU A 115 -6.62 12.52 8.46
CA LEU A 115 -7.95 12.95 8.00
C LEU A 115 -8.57 14.05 8.86
N LYS A 116 -8.24 14.13 10.16
CA LYS A 116 -8.60 15.30 10.98
C LYS A 116 -7.98 16.59 10.43
N LEU A 117 -6.73 16.51 9.96
CA LEU A 117 -6.01 17.65 9.37
C LEU A 117 -6.42 17.91 7.91
N ASN A 118 -6.93 16.89 7.20
CA ASN A 118 -7.33 16.95 5.79
C ASN A 118 -8.71 16.31 5.53
N PRO A 119 -9.82 16.85 6.06
CA PRO A 119 -11.13 16.20 5.99
C PRO A 119 -11.63 15.97 4.56
N ARG A 120 -11.25 16.84 3.61
CA ARG A 120 -11.59 16.69 2.18
C ARG A 120 -10.93 15.48 1.51
N ARG A 121 -9.90 14.89 2.12
CA ARG A 121 -9.21 13.71 1.62
C ARG A 121 -9.88 12.40 2.00
N ASP A 122 -10.88 12.41 2.90
CA ASP A 122 -11.52 11.17 3.39
C ASP A 122 -12.02 10.24 2.27
N PRO A 123 -12.73 10.72 1.23
CA PRO A 123 -13.15 9.85 0.12
C PRO A 123 -11.96 9.26 -0.66
N HIS A 124 -10.79 9.88 -0.64
CA HIS A 124 -9.62 9.40 -1.38
C HIS A 124 -8.75 8.44 -0.56
N HIS A 125 -9.12 8.15 0.69
CA HIS A 125 -8.26 7.51 1.66
C HIS A 125 -8.61 6.03 1.90
N TRP A 126 -8.59 5.25 0.81
CA TRP A 126 -8.92 3.82 0.80
C TRP A 126 -7.96 2.93 1.62
N MET A 127 -6.71 3.36 1.84
CA MET A 127 -5.72 2.63 2.65
C MET A 127 -6.18 2.41 4.10
N ARG A 128 -6.94 3.37 4.64
CA ARG A 128 -7.58 3.24 5.95
C ARG A 128 -8.67 2.19 5.97
N GLY A 129 -9.41 2.02 4.87
CA GLY A 129 -10.39 0.94 4.72
C GLY A 129 -9.74 -0.45 4.79
N ILE A 130 -8.59 -0.61 4.13
CA ILE A 130 -7.79 -1.85 4.22
C ILE A 130 -7.26 -2.03 5.65
N SER A 131 -6.80 -0.98 6.30
CA SER A 131 -6.35 -1.07 7.70
C SER A 131 -7.50 -1.47 8.64
N TYR A 132 -8.72 -0.96 8.43
CA TYR A 132 -9.92 -1.35 9.17
C TYR A 132 -10.26 -2.84 9.03
N TYR A 133 -10.00 -3.43 7.85
CA TYR A 133 -10.15 -4.86 7.69
C TYR A 133 -9.30 -5.64 8.69
N TYR A 134 -8.02 -5.29 8.82
CA TYR A 134 -7.08 -5.97 9.72
C TYR A 134 -7.30 -5.64 11.19
N THR A 135 -7.91 -4.49 11.53
CA THR A 135 -8.36 -4.21 12.90
C THR A 135 -9.71 -4.85 13.24
N LYS A 136 -10.33 -5.56 12.27
CA LYS A 136 -11.67 -6.17 12.37
C LYS A 136 -12.81 -5.15 12.52
N GLU A 137 -12.57 -3.90 12.17
CA GLU A 137 -13.56 -2.83 12.14
C GLU A 137 -14.32 -2.84 10.81
N PHE A 138 -14.89 -4.00 10.47
CA PHE A 138 -15.44 -4.28 9.14
C PHE A 138 -16.53 -3.29 8.69
N LYS A 139 -17.34 -2.80 9.64
CA LYS A 139 -18.33 -1.75 9.36
C LYS A 139 -17.69 -0.48 8.83
N LYS A 140 -16.69 0.04 9.55
CA LYS A 140 -15.94 1.22 9.13
C LYS A 140 -15.21 0.98 7.81
N GLY A 141 -14.70 -0.24 7.61
CA GLY A 141 -14.05 -0.68 6.38
C GLY A 141 -14.97 -0.56 5.16
N TYR A 142 -16.14 -1.21 5.17
CA TYR A 142 -17.04 -1.14 4.01
C TYR A 142 -17.58 0.29 3.79
N GLU A 143 -17.89 1.04 4.85
CA GLU A 143 -18.32 2.45 4.74
C GLU A 143 -17.23 3.34 4.12
N GLN A 144 -15.94 3.07 4.40
CA GLN A 144 -14.82 3.79 3.79
C GLN A 144 -14.73 3.53 2.28
N PHE A 145 -14.98 2.31 1.82
CA PHE A 145 -14.98 1.97 0.40
C PHE A 145 -16.23 2.48 -0.33
N GLU A 146 -17.38 2.56 0.35
CA GLU A 146 -18.57 3.25 -0.16
C GLU A 146 -18.27 4.75 -0.39
N ARG A 147 -17.58 5.41 0.55
CA ARG A 147 -17.11 6.79 0.34
C ARG A 147 -16.10 6.89 -0.80
N HIS A 148 -15.17 5.94 -0.91
CA HIS A 148 -14.17 5.94 -1.99
C HIS A 148 -14.77 5.79 -3.39
N GLN A 149 -15.85 5.01 -3.50
CA GLN A 149 -16.55 4.84 -4.76
C GLN A 149 -17.06 6.16 -5.36
N THR A 150 -17.30 7.19 -4.54
CA THR A 150 -17.78 8.50 -5.02
C THR A 150 -16.74 9.29 -5.81
N VAL A 151 -15.45 8.95 -5.68
CA VAL A 151 -14.33 9.65 -6.34
C VAL A 151 -13.56 8.74 -7.31
N ASN A 152 -13.79 7.43 -7.27
CA ASN A 152 -13.17 6.46 -8.17
C ASN A 152 -14.12 5.29 -8.45
N THR A 153 -14.82 5.35 -9.58
CA THR A 153 -15.88 4.38 -9.91
C THR A 153 -15.40 3.12 -10.63
N ASN A 154 -14.13 3.09 -11.02
CA ASN A 154 -13.58 2.09 -11.94
C ASN A 154 -12.64 1.10 -11.27
N ASP A 155 -12.41 1.24 -9.96
CA ASP A 155 -11.44 0.43 -9.25
C ASP A 155 -12.05 -0.87 -8.70
N VAL A 156 -11.70 -2.00 -9.33
CA VAL A 156 -12.14 -3.31 -8.83
C VAL A 156 -11.55 -3.60 -7.44
N GLU A 157 -10.38 -3.05 -7.10
CA GLU A 157 -9.79 -3.24 -5.77
C GLU A 157 -10.71 -2.68 -4.68
N ASN A 158 -11.27 -1.48 -4.90
CA ASN A 158 -12.32 -0.89 -4.05
C ASN A 158 -13.51 -1.85 -3.85
N ALA A 159 -14.06 -2.39 -4.95
CA ALA A 159 -15.20 -3.31 -4.88
C ALA A 159 -14.89 -4.60 -4.12
N VAL A 160 -13.69 -5.16 -4.30
CA VAL A 160 -13.24 -6.39 -3.62
C VAL A 160 -13.01 -6.15 -2.13
N TRP A 161 -12.36 -5.06 -1.74
CA TRP A 161 -12.14 -4.77 -0.33
C TRP A 161 -13.43 -4.37 0.39
N HIS A 162 -14.34 -3.66 -0.28
CA HIS A 162 -15.71 -3.45 0.18
C HIS A 162 -16.42 -4.78 0.44
N PHE A 163 -16.41 -5.68 -0.54
CA PHE A 163 -17.01 -7.00 -0.43
C PHE A 163 -16.45 -7.78 0.75
N LEU A 164 -15.13 -7.81 0.91
CA LEU A 164 -14.46 -8.56 1.96
C LEU A 164 -14.88 -8.05 3.35
N CYS A 165 -14.87 -6.73 3.56
CA CYS A 165 -15.35 -6.13 4.81
C CYS A 165 -16.84 -6.45 5.05
N LEU A 166 -17.69 -6.28 4.04
CA LEU A 166 -19.12 -6.52 4.16
C LEU A 166 -19.42 -8.01 4.42
N ALA A 167 -18.68 -8.93 3.81
CA ALA A 167 -18.80 -10.36 4.03
C ALA A 167 -18.47 -10.74 5.47
N ARG A 168 -17.43 -10.15 6.05
CA ARG A 168 -17.08 -10.36 7.48
C ARG A 168 -18.09 -9.73 8.44
N ALA A 169 -18.74 -8.64 8.04
CA ALA A 169 -19.72 -7.95 8.87
C ALA A 169 -21.13 -8.57 8.80
N LYS A 170 -21.57 -9.01 7.62
CA LYS A 170 -22.98 -9.36 7.33
C LYS A 170 -23.15 -10.66 6.53
N GLY A 171 -22.06 -11.34 6.19
CA GLY A 171 -22.07 -12.58 5.41
C GLY A 171 -21.94 -12.36 3.90
N ILE A 172 -21.51 -13.43 3.22
CA ILE A 172 -21.20 -13.43 1.78
C ILE A 172 -22.43 -13.10 0.92
N ALA A 173 -23.62 -13.58 1.31
CA ALA A 173 -24.84 -13.34 0.54
C ALA A 173 -25.16 -11.85 0.42
N GLU A 174 -25.04 -11.11 1.53
CA GLU A 174 -25.20 -9.66 1.56
C GLU A 174 -24.09 -8.96 0.77
N ALA A 175 -22.85 -9.43 0.91
CA ALA A 175 -21.71 -8.88 0.17
C ALA A 175 -21.87 -9.01 -1.36
N LYS A 176 -22.38 -10.15 -1.85
CA LYS A 176 -22.68 -10.37 -3.28
C LYS A 176 -23.80 -9.44 -3.75
N LYS A 177 -24.87 -9.30 -2.97
CA LYS A 177 -26.00 -8.41 -3.29
C LYS A 177 -25.57 -6.94 -3.42
N LYS A 178 -24.62 -6.52 -2.58
CA LYS A 178 -24.08 -5.15 -2.53
C LYS A 178 -22.70 -5.02 -3.16
N LEU A 179 -22.34 -5.93 -4.06
CA LEU A 179 -21.09 -5.77 -4.80
C LEU A 179 -21.13 -4.45 -5.57
N ILE A 180 -20.12 -3.60 -5.32
CA ILE A 180 -20.01 -2.30 -5.99
C ILE A 180 -19.89 -2.54 -7.50
N PRO A 181 -20.74 -1.91 -8.33
CA PRO A 181 -20.63 -2.03 -9.78
C PRO A 181 -19.41 -1.28 -10.29
N ILE A 182 -18.70 -1.88 -11.25
CA ILE A 182 -17.51 -1.29 -11.88
C ILE A 182 -17.77 -1.14 -13.37
N VAL A 183 -17.59 0.08 -13.89
CA VAL A 183 -17.85 0.40 -15.30
C VAL A 183 -16.77 -0.20 -16.21
N GLY A 184 -15.50 -0.07 -15.81
CA GLY A 184 -14.39 -0.68 -16.52
C GLY A 184 -13.05 -0.45 -15.84
N ASP A 185 -12.31 -1.55 -15.63
CA ASP A 185 -10.94 -1.55 -15.16
C ASP A 185 -10.02 -2.09 -16.26
N GLY A 186 -9.12 -1.24 -16.77
CA GLY A 186 -8.21 -1.61 -17.86
C GLY A 186 -7.11 -2.59 -17.44
N ARG A 187 -6.93 -2.86 -16.15
CA ARG A 187 -5.94 -3.82 -15.67
C ARG A 187 -6.44 -5.25 -15.86
N ILE A 188 -5.62 -6.09 -16.47
CA ILE A 188 -5.89 -7.53 -16.58
C ILE A 188 -5.36 -8.22 -15.30
N PRO A 189 -6.13 -9.13 -14.65
CA PRO A 189 -7.44 -9.67 -15.00
C PRO A 189 -8.62 -9.05 -14.21
N MET A 190 -8.56 -7.77 -13.86
CA MET A 190 -9.43 -7.18 -12.82
C MET A 190 -10.94 -7.26 -13.13
N MET A 191 -11.36 -7.09 -14.39
CA MET A 191 -12.79 -7.28 -14.72
C MET A 191 -13.26 -8.73 -14.54
N GLU A 192 -12.39 -9.71 -14.75
CA GLU A 192 -12.69 -11.13 -14.48
C GLU A 192 -12.73 -11.40 -12.97
N VAL A 193 -11.86 -10.73 -12.20
CA VAL A 193 -11.91 -10.74 -10.73
C VAL A 193 -13.25 -10.18 -10.24
N HIS A 194 -13.70 -9.04 -10.78
CA HIS A 194 -15.01 -8.49 -10.41
C HIS A 194 -16.15 -9.48 -10.72
N ALA A 195 -16.12 -10.12 -11.89
CA ALA A 195 -17.08 -11.15 -12.26
C ALA A 195 -17.05 -12.37 -11.32
N LEU A 196 -15.88 -12.77 -10.82
CA LEU A 196 -15.74 -13.83 -9.82
C LEU A 196 -16.48 -13.46 -8.53
N PHE A 197 -16.27 -12.24 -8.03
CA PHE A 197 -16.95 -11.75 -6.83
C PHE A 197 -18.46 -11.60 -7.02
N ALA A 198 -18.90 -11.33 -8.25
CA ALA A 198 -20.32 -11.31 -8.64
C ALA A 198 -20.94 -12.71 -8.78
N GLY A 199 -20.15 -13.79 -8.68
CA GLY A 199 -20.61 -15.17 -8.92
C GLY A 199 -20.81 -15.51 -10.41
N LYS A 200 -20.23 -14.73 -11.32
CA LYS A 200 -20.34 -14.88 -12.78
C LYS A 200 -19.08 -15.46 -13.43
N SER A 201 -18.03 -15.69 -12.64
CA SER A 201 -16.77 -16.27 -13.10
C SER A 201 -16.25 -17.33 -12.12
N THR A 202 -15.13 -17.96 -12.47
CA THR A 202 -14.44 -18.97 -11.67
C THR A 202 -12.96 -18.61 -11.52
N PRO A 203 -12.29 -19.15 -10.48
CA PRO A 203 -10.85 -18.97 -10.30
C PRO A 203 -10.01 -19.34 -11.53
N GLU A 204 -10.39 -20.37 -12.27
CA GLU A 204 -9.72 -20.84 -13.48
C GLU A 204 -9.81 -19.79 -14.59
N LYS A 205 -10.97 -19.14 -14.75
CA LYS A 205 -11.16 -18.07 -15.73
C LYS A 205 -10.31 -16.84 -15.40
N VAL A 206 -10.21 -16.48 -14.12
CA VAL A 206 -9.31 -15.38 -13.67
C VAL A 206 -7.86 -15.68 -14.07
N LEU A 207 -7.38 -16.90 -13.80
CA LEU A 207 -6.02 -17.30 -14.17
C LEU A 207 -5.81 -17.42 -15.68
N ALA A 208 -6.80 -17.92 -16.42
CA ALA A 208 -6.75 -17.98 -17.87
C ALA A 208 -6.66 -16.58 -18.46
N LYS A 209 -7.48 -15.64 -17.97
CA LYS A 209 -7.45 -14.24 -18.42
C LYS A 209 -6.13 -13.55 -18.10
N ALA A 210 -5.53 -13.86 -16.95
CA ALA A 210 -4.21 -13.34 -16.57
C ALA A 210 -3.04 -13.88 -17.42
N LYS A 211 -3.26 -14.93 -18.21
CA LYS A 211 -2.26 -15.56 -19.10
C LYS A 211 -2.58 -15.35 -20.58
N ALA A 212 -3.68 -14.69 -20.89
CA ALA A 212 -4.17 -14.51 -22.25
C ALA A 212 -3.28 -13.56 -23.06
N ASP A 213 -3.58 -13.45 -24.36
CA ASP A 213 -3.07 -12.41 -25.26
C ASP A 213 -1.52 -12.34 -25.37
N GLY A 214 -0.86 -13.48 -25.19
CA GLY A 214 0.59 -13.59 -25.34
C GLY A 214 1.40 -12.91 -24.24
N ALA A 215 0.80 -12.63 -23.07
CA ALA A 215 1.47 -12.01 -21.94
C ALA A 215 2.75 -12.78 -21.54
N LYS A 216 3.88 -12.06 -21.44
CA LYS A 216 5.20 -12.60 -21.08
C LYS A 216 5.96 -11.64 -20.16
N GLY A 217 7.00 -12.14 -19.50
CA GLY A 217 7.91 -11.34 -18.68
C GLY A 217 7.18 -10.48 -17.63
N PRO A 218 7.56 -9.21 -17.45
CA PRO A 218 6.96 -8.33 -16.43
C PRO A 218 5.44 -8.12 -16.59
N GLN A 219 4.92 -8.18 -17.82
CA GLN A 219 3.48 -8.06 -18.06
C GLN A 219 2.73 -9.25 -17.47
N LEU A 220 3.20 -10.47 -17.76
CA LEU A 220 2.61 -11.70 -17.24
C LEU A 220 2.72 -11.75 -15.71
N GLU A 221 3.87 -11.38 -15.16
CA GLU A 221 4.07 -11.32 -13.71
C GLU A 221 3.03 -10.38 -13.05
N ARG A 222 2.85 -9.17 -13.59
CA ARG A 222 1.85 -8.21 -13.09
C ARG A 222 0.43 -8.75 -13.17
N GLN A 223 0.04 -9.38 -14.28
CA GLN A 223 -1.30 -9.94 -14.43
C GLN A 223 -1.53 -11.11 -13.45
N LEU A 224 -0.55 -12.00 -13.31
CA LEU A 224 -0.59 -13.10 -12.36
C LEU A 224 -0.59 -12.61 -10.93
N PHE A 225 0.17 -11.56 -10.58
CA PHE A 225 0.15 -10.97 -9.25
C PHE A 225 -1.27 -10.54 -8.86
N TYR A 226 -1.95 -9.75 -9.70
CA TYR A 226 -3.31 -9.31 -9.41
C TYR A 226 -4.30 -10.49 -9.36
N GLY A 227 -4.17 -11.44 -10.28
CA GLY A 227 -4.96 -12.68 -10.24
C GLY A 227 -4.76 -13.45 -8.93
N HIS A 228 -3.52 -13.70 -8.53
CA HIS A 228 -3.19 -14.40 -7.29
C HIS A 228 -3.66 -13.65 -6.06
N LEU A 229 -3.39 -12.34 -5.95
CA LEU A 229 -3.81 -11.56 -4.79
C LEU A 229 -5.32 -11.66 -4.57
N TYR A 230 -6.12 -11.41 -5.60
CA TYR A 230 -7.57 -11.37 -5.44
C TYR A 230 -8.24 -12.75 -5.42
N LEU A 231 -7.61 -13.80 -5.96
CA LEU A 231 -8.01 -15.17 -5.66
C LEU A 231 -7.77 -15.51 -4.20
N GLY A 232 -6.62 -15.10 -3.64
CA GLY A 232 -6.35 -15.24 -2.21
C GLY A 232 -7.45 -14.61 -1.35
N ILE A 233 -7.81 -13.36 -1.66
CA ILE A 233 -8.88 -12.63 -0.97
C ILE A 233 -10.25 -13.28 -1.17
N TRP A 234 -10.56 -13.78 -2.36
CA TRP A 234 -11.81 -14.52 -2.62
C TRP A 234 -11.92 -15.79 -1.78
N TYR A 235 -10.85 -16.60 -1.75
CA TYR A 235 -10.81 -17.81 -0.93
C TYR A 235 -10.82 -17.52 0.56
N GLU A 236 -10.28 -16.38 1.01
CA GLU A 236 -10.47 -15.90 2.37
C GLU A 236 -11.95 -15.65 2.69
N ALA A 237 -12.63 -14.91 1.81
CA ALA A 237 -14.03 -14.56 2.00
C ALA A 237 -14.94 -15.80 1.97
N THR A 238 -14.61 -16.82 1.18
CA THR A 238 -15.41 -18.03 0.96
C THR A 238 -15.03 -19.22 1.84
N GLY A 239 -13.89 -19.15 2.55
CA GLY A 239 -13.52 -20.11 3.59
C GLY A 239 -12.53 -21.19 3.19
N ASP A 240 -12.03 -21.22 1.94
CA ASP A 240 -10.97 -22.17 1.55
C ASP A 240 -9.58 -21.62 1.92
N LEU A 241 -9.19 -21.82 3.17
CA LEU A 241 -7.95 -21.25 3.70
C LEU A 241 -6.68 -21.86 3.08
N LYS A 242 -6.76 -23.09 2.53
CA LYS A 242 -5.62 -23.72 1.85
C LYS A 242 -5.33 -23.02 0.53
N LEU A 243 -6.37 -22.75 -0.26
CA LEU A 243 -6.23 -22.00 -1.49
C LEU A 243 -5.91 -20.53 -1.24
N ARG A 244 -6.45 -19.94 -0.16
CA ARG A 244 -6.04 -18.61 0.31
C ARG A 244 -4.53 -18.55 0.55
N ASP A 245 -3.97 -19.47 1.34
CA ASP A 245 -2.53 -19.53 1.61
C ASP A 245 -1.71 -19.67 0.32
N LYS A 246 -2.13 -20.56 -0.58
CA LYS A 246 -1.46 -20.77 -1.87
C LYS A 246 -1.36 -19.47 -2.67
N TYR A 247 -2.49 -18.81 -2.91
CA TYR A 247 -2.55 -17.65 -3.80
C TYR A 247 -1.95 -16.39 -3.17
N ILE A 248 -2.14 -16.17 -1.87
CA ILE A 248 -1.46 -15.08 -1.16
C ILE A 248 0.05 -15.32 -1.16
N GLY A 249 0.51 -16.55 -0.94
CA GLY A 249 1.93 -16.89 -1.00
C GLY A 249 2.53 -16.54 -2.35
N LEU A 250 1.87 -16.93 -3.44
CA LEU A 250 2.30 -16.60 -4.81
C LEU A 250 2.35 -15.08 -5.07
N ALA A 251 1.34 -14.32 -4.63
CA ALA A 251 1.32 -12.87 -4.77
C ALA A 251 2.43 -12.19 -3.94
N ALA A 252 2.64 -12.65 -2.71
CA ALA A 252 3.65 -12.12 -1.81
C ALA A 252 5.09 -12.38 -2.31
N ALA A 253 5.29 -13.45 -3.09
CA ALA A 253 6.60 -13.83 -3.60
C ALA A 253 7.16 -12.87 -4.67
N VAL A 254 6.30 -12.09 -5.33
CA VAL A 254 6.67 -11.07 -6.34
C VAL A 254 6.29 -9.65 -5.90
N ALA A 255 5.97 -9.47 -4.63
CA ALA A 255 5.35 -8.26 -4.10
C ALA A 255 6.21 -6.97 -4.23
N ASP A 256 7.52 -7.08 -4.43
CA ASP A 256 8.38 -5.89 -4.60
C ASP A 256 8.07 -5.13 -5.90
N ASN A 257 7.49 -5.78 -6.90
CA ASN A 257 7.24 -5.19 -8.22
C ASN A 257 5.87 -4.51 -8.33
N HIS A 258 5.06 -4.50 -7.26
CA HIS A 258 3.62 -4.17 -7.34
C HIS A 258 3.15 -3.08 -6.35
N GLY A 259 4.07 -2.25 -5.87
CA GLY A 259 3.76 -1.08 -5.05
C GLY A 259 2.93 -1.43 -3.80
N TYR A 260 1.93 -0.59 -3.48
CA TYR A 260 1.14 -0.75 -2.27
C TYR A 260 0.38 -2.09 -2.22
N MET A 261 -0.16 -2.58 -3.34
CA MET A 261 -0.84 -3.89 -3.33
C MET A 261 0.14 -5.03 -3.09
N GLY A 262 1.39 -4.90 -3.52
CA GLY A 262 2.45 -5.81 -3.12
C GLY A 262 2.69 -5.80 -1.61
N ASP A 263 2.71 -4.62 -1.00
CA ASP A 263 2.77 -4.49 0.47
C ASP A 263 1.57 -5.12 1.16
N VAL A 264 0.37 -4.94 0.61
CA VAL A 264 -0.85 -5.60 1.11
C VAL A 264 -0.71 -7.12 1.06
N ALA A 265 -0.22 -7.69 -0.05
CA ALA A 265 0.02 -9.13 -0.17
C ALA A 265 0.99 -9.64 0.91
N ARG A 266 2.08 -8.91 1.17
CA ARG A 266 3.03 -9.23 2.26
C ARG A 266 2.40 -9.14 3.64
N VAL A 267 1.69 -8.05 3.94
CA VAL A 267 1.02 -7.85 5.23
C VAL A 267 0.00 -8.96 5.46
N HIS A 268 -0.78 -9.30 4.43
CA HIS A 268 -1.74 -10.39 4.47
C HIS A 268 -1.07 -11.75 4.74
N ALA A 269 0.05 -12.02 4.08
CA ALA A 269 0.84 -13.22 4.30
C ALA A 269 1.39 -13.29 5.74
N VAL A 270 1.95 -12.18 6.25
CA VAL A 270 2.51 -12.09 7.61
C VAL A 270 1.44 -12.31 8.67
N LEU A 271 0.32 -11.58 8.58
CA LEU A 271 -0.75 -11.65 9.60
C LEU A 271 -1.42 -13.02 9.65
N ASN A 272 -1.44 -13.74 8.53
CA ASN A 272 -2.00 -15.08 8.48
C ASN A 272 -0.97 -16.21 8.45
N LYS A 273 0.32 -15.91 8.67
CA LYS A 273 1.42 -16.91 8.71
C LYS A 273 1.55 -17.76 7.44
N VAL A 274 1.30 -17.15 6.29
CA VAL A 274 1.38 -17.81 4.98
C VAL A 274 2.84 -18.09 4.62
N LYS A 275 3.14 -19.31 4.16
CA LYS A 275 4.46 -19.65 3.63
C LYS A 275 4.64 -19.04 2.24
N ILE A 276 5.63 -18.17 2.10
CA ILE A 276 5.97 -17.55 0.82
C ILE A 276 6.93 -18.50 0.06
N PRO A 277 6.57 -18.94 -1.16
CA PRO A 277 7.48 -19.75 -1.99
C PRO A 277 8.68 -18.90 -2.43
N LYS A 278 9.85 -19.54 -2.57
CA LYS A 278 11.02 -18.88 -3.18
C LYS A 278 10.73 -18.69 -4.67
N THR A 279 10.82 -17.46 -5.16
CA THR A 279 10.88 -17.20 -6.60
C THR A 279 12.28 -17.57 -7.08
N GLU A 280 12.37 -18.37 -8.13
CA GLU A 280 13.61 -18.43 -8.91
C GLU A 280 13.73 -17.07 -9.57
N GLN A 281 14.64 -16.22 -9.07
CA GLN A 281 15.02 -15.02 -9.81
C GLN A 281 15.55 -15.49 -11.18
N PRO A 282 15.14 -14.87 -12.30
CA PRO A 282 15.84 -15.06 -13.55
C PRO A 282 17.31 -14.76 -13.27
N LYS A 283 18.19 -15.75 -13.48
CA LYS A 283 19.63 -15.49 -13.49
C LYS A 283 19.86 -14.37 -14.50
N GLU A 284 20.34 -13.22 -14.03
CA GLU A 284 20.85 -12.18 -14.92
C GLU A 284 21.91 -12.86 -15.81
N GLN A 285 21.65 -12.87 -17.12
CA GLN A 285 22.63 -13.20 -18.15
C GLN A 285 23.23 -11.90 -18.66
#